data_AF-A0A9E1UUB0-F1
#
_entry.id   AF-A0A9E1UUB0-F1
#
_cell.length_a   1.000
_cell.length_b   1.000
_cell.length_c   1.000
_cell.angle_alpha   90.00
_cell.angle_beta   90.00
_cell.angle_gamma   90.00
#
_symmetry.space_group_name_H-M   'P 1'
#
loop_
_entity.id
_entity.type
_entity.pdbx_description
1 polymer ?
#
loop_
_entity_poly.entity_id
_entity_poly.type
_entity_poly.pdbx_seq_one_letter_code
_entity_poly.pdbx_strand_id
1 'polypeptide(L)' 'MNQPVRVVLVAVGGYGNTYANAMLDGAAAHDCQIVGVVDPFAEGCRRLDELKALGIPFYDDLDAFYAENE' A
#
# COMPACT_ATOMS: atom_id res chain seq x y z
N MET A 1 -23.54 5.96 5.09
CA MET A 1 -22.44 5.91 4.10
C MET A 1 -21.42 4.92 4.62
N ASN A 2 -21.04 3.93 3.82
CA ASN A 2 -20.00 2.98 4.21
C ASN A 2 -18.65 3.69 4.06
N GLN A 3 -17.76 3.58 5.04
CA GLN A 3 -16.40 4.10 4.91
C GLN A 3 -15.56 3.08 4.13
N PRO A 4 -14.72 3.51 3.19
CA PRO A 4 -13.87 2.60 2.44
C PRO A 4 -12.91 1.86 3.37
N VAL A 5 -12.65 0.59 3.07
CA VAL A 5 -11.67 -0.21 3.79
C VAL A 5 -10.28 0.37 3.53
N ARG A 6 -9.62 0.79 4.62
CA ARG A 6 -8.25 1.33 4.60
C ARG A 6 -7.27 0.17 4.69
N VAL A 7 -6.38 0.05 3.71
CA VAL A 7 -5.41 -1.04 3.59
C VAL A 7 -4.00 -0.49 3.60
N VAL A 8 -3.16 -0.99 4.50
CA VAL A 8 -1.70 -0.81 4.43
C VAL A 8 -1.09 -2.05 3.80
N LEU A 9 -0.19 -1.86 2.82
CA LEU A 9 0.51 -2.97 2.18
C LEU A 9 1.87 -3.19 2.83
N VAL A 10 2.15 -4.40 3.33
CA VAL A 10 3.42 -4.75 3.96
C VAL A 10 4.18 -5.73 3.09
N ALA A 11 5.46 -5.46 2.84
CA ALA A 11 6.32 -6.20 1.91
C ALA A 11 5.72 -6.31 0.50
N VAL A 12 5.91 -5.27 -0.31
CA VAL A 12 5.39 -5.13 -1.68
C VAL A 12 6.34 -5.69 -2.76
N GLY A 13 7.57 -6.05 -2.39
CA GLY A 13 8.48 -6.82 -3.24
C GLY A 13 8.06 -8.28 -3.44
N GLY A 14 8.68 -8.98 -4.40
CA GLY A 14 8.47 -10.42 -4.60
C GLY A 14 7.00 -10.81 -4.77
N TYR A 15 6.50 -11.75 -3.94
CA TYR A 15 5.09 -12.16 -3.90
C TYR A 15 4.13 -11.05 -3.46
N GLY A 16 4.62 -10.04 -2.73
CA GLY A 16 3.85 -8.84 -2.37
C GLY A 16 3.27 -8.09 -3.56
N ASN A 17 3.95 -8.18 -4.72
CA ASN A 17 3.45 -7.60 -5.98
C ASN A 17 2.06 -8.11 -6.35
N THR A 18 1.69 -9.33 -5.95
CA THR A 18 0.34 -9.87 -6.21
C THR A 18 -0.73 -9.00 -5.55
N TYR A 19 -0.51 -8.55 -4.32
CA TYR A 19 -1.45 -7.68 -3.61
C TYR A 19 -1.39 -6.24 -4.11
N ALA A 20 -0.18 -5.74 -4.46
CA ALA A 20 -0.04 -4.44 -5.10
C ALA A 20 -0.85 -4.38 -6.41
N ASN A 21 -0.79 -5.43 -7.24
CA ASN A 21 -1.58 -5.53 -8.46
C ASN A 21 -3.10 -5.52 -8.17
N ALA A 22 -3.54 -6.38 -7.26
CA ALA A 22 -4.97 -6.47 -6.91
C ALA A 22 -5.52 -5.12 -6.40
N MET A 23 -4.74 -4.41 -5.60
CA MET A 23 -5.15 -3.10 -5.07
C MET A 23 -5.12 -2.01 -6.15
N LEU A 24 -4.05 -1.90 -6.94
CA LEU A 24 -3.94 -0.88 -7.98
C LEU A 24 -4.99 -1.06 -9.08
N ASP A 25 -5.34 -2.29 -9.43
CA ASP A 25 -6.25 -2.58 -10.54
C ASP A 25 -7.72 -2.66 -10.08
N GLY A 26 -7.98 -2.98 -8.81
CA GLY A 26 -9.31 -3.37 -8.34
C GLY A 26 -9.85 -2.66 -7.11
N ALA A 27 -9.04 -1.92 -6.33
CA ALA A 27 -9.47 -1.42 -5.03
C ALA A 27 -10.70 -0.50 -5.10
N ALA A 28 -10.78 0.36 -6.13
CA ALA A 28 -11.90 1.29 -6.31
C ALA A 28 -13.25 0.57 -6.52
N ALA A 29 -13.26 -0.60 -7.16
CA ALA A 29 -14.48 -1.38 -7.37
C ALA A 29 -14.97 -2.08 -6.09
N HIS A 30 -14.11 -2.20 -5.09
CA HIS A 30 -14.38 -2.89 -3.83
C HIS A 30 -14.48 -1.96 -2.61
N ASP A 31 -14.56 -0.64 -2.83
CA ASP A 31 -14.57 0.37 -1.76
C ASP A 31 -13.34 0.24 -0.83
N CYS A 32 -12.18 -0.07 -1.42
CA CYS A 32 -10.90 -0.19 -0.74
C CYS A 32 -9.97 0.95 -1.16
N GLN A 33 -9.07 1.34 -0.26
CA GLN A 33 -8.02 2.31 -0.55
C GLN A 33 -6.69 1.89 0.10
N ILE A 34 -5.59 2.12 -0.60
CA ILE A 34 -4.25 1.98 -0.02
C ILE A 34 -3.97 3.26 0.78
N VAL A 35 -3.60 3.12 2.05
CA VAL A 35 -3.29 4.26 2.94
C VAL A 35 -1.82 4.36 3.29
N GLY A 36 -1.01 3.37 2.91
CA GLY A 36 0.44 3.39 3.09
C GLY A 36 1.07 2.09 2.61
N VAL A 37 2.39 2.13 2.47
CA VAL A 37 3.23 0.97 2.17
C VAL A 37 4.29 0.84 3.27
N VAL A 38 4.52 -0.39 3.74
CA VAL A 38 5.57 -0.72 4.69
C VAL A 38 6.49 -1.77 4.07
N ASP A 39 7.64 -1.36 3.57
CA ASP A 39 8.62 -2.25 2.97
C ASP A 39 10.00 -1.56 2.95
N PRO A 40 10.98 -2.03 3.75
CA PRO A 40 12.32 -1.44 3.78
C PRO A 40 13.09 -1.62 2.47
N PHE A 41 12.60 -2.45 1.55
CA PHE A 41 13.19 -2.71 0.23
C PHE A 41 12.13 -2.60 -0.88
N ALA A 42 11.29 -1.56 -0.81
CA ALA A 42 10.20 -1.31 -1.75
C ALA A 42 10.65 -1.20 -3.22
N GLU A 43 11.94 -0.95 -3.49
CA GLU A 43 12.55 -0.98 -4.83
C GLU A 43 12.37 -2.32 -5.54
N GLY A 44 12.14 -3.42 -4.81
CA GLY A 44 11.79 -4.72 -5.37
C GLY A 44 10.36 -4.82 -5.91
N CYS A 45 9.52 -3.80 -5.71
CA CYS A 45 8.16 -3.74 -6.25
C CYS A 45 8.17 -3.34 -7.73
N ARG A 46 7.52 -4.12 -8.58
CA ARG A 46 7.44 -3.89 -10.03
C ARG A 46 6.60 -2.68 -10.39
N ARG A 47 5.71 -2.25 -9.49
CA ARG A 47 4.78 -1.12 -9.66
C ARG A 47 5.05 0.00 -8.66
N LEU A 48 6.30 0.12 -8.20
CA LEU A 48 6.69 1.12 -7.21
C LEU A 48 6.32 2.55 -7.65
N ASP A 49 6.57 2.90 -8.91
CA ASP A 49 6.28 4.23 -9.43
C ASP A 49 4.78 4.55 -9.42
N GLU A 50 3.93 3.56 -9.69
CA GLU A 50 2.48 3.72 -9.60
C GLU A 50 2.02 3.89 -8.16
N LEU A 51 2.57 3.12 -7.22
CA LEU A 51 2.28 3.29 -5.79
C LEU A 51 2.72 4.68 -5.29
N LYS A 52 3.89 5.18 -5.74
CA LYS A 52 4.35 6.54 -5.43
C LYS A 52 3.45 7.61 -6.04
N ALA A 53 2.93 7.38 -7.24
CA ALA A 53 2.01 8.31 -7.91
C ALA A 53 0.67 8.46 -7.17
N LEU A 54 0.30 7.53 -6.28
CA LEU A 54 -0.88 7.67 -5.41
C LEU A 54 -0.68 8.71 -4.30
N GLY A 55 0.55 9.19 -4.05
CA GLY A 55 0.83 10.16 -2.99
C GLY A 55 0.67 9.60 -1.57
N ILE A 56 0.71 8.28 -1.41
CA ILE A 56 0.62 7.58 -0.12
C ILE A 56 2.00 7.50 0.56
N PRO A 57 2.06 7.47 1.90
CA PRO A 57 3.33 7.38 2.62
C PRO A 57 3.95 5.98 2.53
N PHE A 58 5.28 5.95 2.62
CA PHE A 58 6.10 4.73 2.67
C PHE A 58 6.88 4.72 3.99
N TYR A 59 6.91 3.57 4.64
CA TYR A 59 7.60 3.35 5.91
C TYR A 59 8.48 2.11 5.82
N ASP A 60 9.53 2.07 6.65
CA ASP A 60 10.43 0.91 6.74
C ASP A 60 9.86 -0.17 7.68
N ASP A 61 9.00 0.22 8.63
CA ASP A 61 8.39 -0.65 9.62
C ASP A 61 6.96 -0.20 9.98
N LEU A 62 6.21 -1.10 10.63
CA LEU A 62 4.81 -0.87 10.99
C LEU A 62 4.66 0.10 12.15
N ASP A 63 5.63 0.18 13.07
CA ASP A 63 5.55 1.07 14.23
C ASP A 63 5.57 2.53 13.75
N ALA A 64 6.43 2.85 12.78
CA ALA A 64 6.48 4.16 12.13
C ALA A 64 5.15 4.50 11.41
N PHE A 65 4.56 3.53 10.70
CA PHE A 65 3.24 3.72 10.08
C PHE A 65 2.17 4.05 11.12
N TYR A 66 2.05 3.24 12.18
CA TYR A 66 1.00 3.42 13.19
C TYR A 66 1.20 4.66 14.07
N ALA A 67 2.44 5.12 14.27
CA ALA A 67 2.72 6.35 15.02
C ALA A 67 2.15 7.62 14.34
N GLU A 68 1.95 7.60 13.02
CA GLU A 68 1.45 8.73 12.25
C GLU A 68 -0.03 8.56 11.79
N ASN A 69 -0.61 7.36 11.94
CA ASN A 69 -1.89 7.00 11.31
C ASN A 69 -2.94 6.40 12.27
N GLU A 70 -2.86 6.70 13.58
CA GLU A 70 -3.79 6.24 14.62
C GLU A 70 -5.26 6.68 14.39
#